data_AF-A0A1V4PRE1-F1
#
_entry.id   AF-A0A1V4PRE1-F1
#
_cell.length_a   1.000
_cell.length_b   1.000
_cell.length_c   1.000
_cell.angle_alpha   90.00
_cell.angle_beta   90.00
_cell.angle_gamma   90.00
#
_symmetry.space_group_name_H-M   'P 1'
#
loop_
_entity.id
_entity.type
_entity.pdbx_description
1 polymer ?
#
loop_
_entity_poly.entity_id
_entity_poly.type
_entity_poly.pdbx_seq_one_letter_code
_entity_poly.pdbx_strand_id
1 'polypeptide(L)' 'MFESLATAAADTSGAGAVESWSRVESAACARRVAAMAGMFAAAHAADGSAERDLWCTDTWDAVSAHIG' A
#
# COMPACT_ATOMS: atom_id res chain seq x y z
N MET A 1 -5.33 -6.05 -11.14
CA MET A 1 -5.64 -7.05 -10.09
C MET A 1 -6.73 -6.57 -9.14
N PHE A 2 -6.52 -5.49 -8.36
CA PHE A 2 -7.56 -4.97 -7.46
C PHE A 2 -8.90 -4.68 -8.16
N GLU A 3 -8.88 -3.94 -9.28
CA GLU A 3 -10.11 -3.58 -9.99
C GLU A 3 -10.95 -4.79 -10.38
N SER A 4 -10.30 -5.82 -10.94
CA SER A 4 -10.96 -7.07 -11.31
C SER A 4 -11.53 -7.83 -10.11
N LEU A 5 -10.87 -7.78 -8.94
CA LEU A 5 -11.39 -8.40 -7.72
C LEU A 5 -12.57 -7.62 -7.15
N ALA A 6 -12.52 -6.28 -7.21
CA ALA A 6 -13.60 -5.41 -6.76
C ALA A 6 -14.86 -5.60 -7.62
N THR A 7 -14.71 -5.65 -8.95
CA THR A 7 -15.81 -5.97 -9.87
C THR A 7 -16.40 -7.35 -9.56
N ALA A 8 -15.55 -8.38 -9.40
CA ALA A 8 -16.03 -9.73 -9.11
C ALA A 8 -16.74 -9.83 -7.76
N ALA A 9 -16.29 -9.13 -6.73
CA ALA A 9 -16.93 -9.12 -5.41
C ALA A 9 -18.28 -8.40 -5.41
N ALA A 10 -18.47 -7.39 -6.27
CA ALA A 10 -19.72 -6.64 -6.39
C ALA A 10 -20.92 -7.53 -6.81
N ASP A 11 -20.66 -8.60 -7.56
CA ASP A 11 -21.68 -9.55 -8.04
C ASP A 11 -21.98 -10.68 -7.03
N THR A 12 -21.40 -10.65 -5.82
CA THR A 12 -21.54 -11.71 -4.82
C THR A 12 -22.49 -11.35 -3.69
N SER A 13 -23.09 -12.37 -3.05
CA SER A 13 -23.98 -12.19 -1.90
C SER A 13 -23.81 -13.33 -0.87
N GLY A 14 -24.30 -13.10 0.36
CA GLY A 14 -24.22 -14.07 1.44
C GLY A 14 -22.77 -14.42 1.85
N ALA A 15 -22.54 -15.65 2.30
CA ALA A 15 -21.23 -16.09 2.80
C ALA A 15 -20.11 -15.99 1.75
N GLY A 16 -20.40 -16.21 0.46
CA GLY A 16 -19.43 -16.08 -0.63
C GLY A 16 -18.96 -14.63 -0.87
N ALA A 17 -19.76 -13.64 -0.45
CA ALA A 17 -19.34 -12.25 -0.50
C ALA A 17 -18.24 -11.93 0.50
N VAL A 18 -18.27 -12.53 1.69
CA VAL A 18 -17.26 -12.29 2.72
C VAL A 18 -15.87 -12.69 2.23
N GLU A 19 -15.74 -13.87 1.62
CA GLU A 19 -14.47 -14.33 1.05
C GLU A 19 -14.01 -13.42 -0.10
N SER A 20 -14.93 -13.04 -0.99
CA SER A 20 -14.62 -12.19 -2.15
C SER A 20 -14.12 -10.81 -1.72
N TRP A 21 -14.78 -10.19 -0.74
CA TRP A 21 -14.36 -8.91 -0.18
C TRP A 21 -13.04 -9.00 0.61
N SER A 22 -12.78 -10.10 1.32
CA SER A 22 -11.48 -10.31 1.98
C SER A 22 -10.30 -10.30 1.00
N ARG A 23 -10.50 -10.85 -0.21
CA ARG A 23 -9.49 -10.79 -1.29
C ARG A 23 -9.30 -9.37 -1.82
N VAL A 24 -10.38 -8.59 -1.92
CA VAL A 24 -10.33 -7.17 -2.32
C VAL A 24 -9.54 -6.35 -1.29
N GLU A 25 -9.81 -6.54 0.00
CA GLU A 25 -9.09 -5.88 1.09
C GLU A 25 -7.60 -6.23 1.09
N SER A 26 -7.28 -7.51 0.89
CA SER A 26 -5.88 -7.97 0.76
C SER A 26 -5.18 -7.31 -0.44
N ALA A 27 -5.87 -7.21 -1.59
CA ALA A 27 -5.34 -6.54 -2.77
C ALA A 27 -5.19 -5.01 -2.56
N ALA A 28 -6.08 -4.36 -1.83
CA ALA A 28 -5.96 -2.96 -1.45
C ALA A 28 -4.74 -2.74 -0.54
N CYS A 29 -4.56 -3.61 0.46
CA CYS A 29 -3.41 -3.58 1.36
C CYS A 29 -2.10 -3.75 0.58
N ALA A 30 -2.02 -4.71 -0.35
CA ALA A 30 -0.85 -4.90 -1.19
C ALA A 30 -0.53 -3.66 -2.05
N ARG A 31 -1.56 -3.00 -2.62
CA ARG A 31 -1.38 -1.73 -3.35
C ARG A 31 -0.83 -0.62 -2.46
N ARG A 32 -1.34 -0.51 -1.22
CA ARG A 32 -0.86 0.46 -0.24
C ARG A 32 0.63 0.26 0.06
N VAL A 33 1.03 -0.98 0.36
CA VAL A 33 2.43 -1.34 0.65
C VAL A 33 3.33 -1.10 -0.56
N ALA A 34 2.87 -1.44 -1.77
CA ALA A 34 3.64 -1.18 -3.00
C ALA A 34 3.86 0.33 -3.23
N ALA A 35 2.85 1.17 -2.96
CA ALA A 35 2.98 2.62 -3.04
C ALA A 35 3.99 3.14 -2.00
N MET A 36 3.91 2.68 -0.74
CA MET A 36 4.89 3.01 0.30
C MET A 36 6.32 2.64 -0.12
N ALA A 37 6.52 1.43 -0.66
CA ALA A 37 7.82 0.98 -1.15
C ALA A 37 8.36 1.87 -2.29
N GLY A 38 7.49 2.32 -3.21
CA GLY A 38 7.86 3.26 -4.26
C GLY A 38 8.31 4.62 -3.70
N MET A 39 7.62 5.12 -2.67
CA MET A 39 8.00 6.36 -2.00
C MET A 39 9.34 6.23 -1.27
N PHE A 40 9.59 5.10 -0.60
CA PHE A 40 10.89 4.81 0.00
C PHE A 40 12.02 4.77 -1.03
N ALA A 41 11.80 4.10 -2.15
CA ALA A 41 12.78 4.03 -3.23
C ALA A 41 13.11 5.44 -3.77
N ALA A 42 12.10 6.28 -3.98
CA ALA A 42 12.28 7.67 -4.41
C ALA A 42 13.04 8.51 -3.37
N ALA A 43 12.69 8.37 -2.09
CA ALA A 43 13.36 9.08 -0.99
C ALA A 43 14.82 8.62 -0.81
N HIS A 44 15.10 7.34 -1.06
CA HIS A 44 16.46 6.78 -0.95
C HIS A 44 17.34 7.25 -2.10
N ALA A 45 16.77 7.36 -3.30
CA ALA A 45 17.47 7.87 -4.48
C ALA A 45 17.75 9.39 -4.43
N ALA A 46 17.16 10.11 -3.47
CA ALA A 46 17.45 11.52 -3.26
C ALA A 46 18.86 11.71 -2.66
N ASP A 47 19.59 12.70 -3.18
CA ASP A 47 20.92 13.08 -2.70
C ASP A 47 20.84 13.52 -1.22
N GLY A 48 21.83 13.17 -0.41
CA GLY A 48 21.79 13.46 1.03
C GLY A 48 21.09 12.39 1.90
N SER A 49 20.57 11.31 1.31
CA SER A 49 19.84 10.26 2.06
C SER A 49 20.76 9.46 2.98
N ALA A 50 22.01 9.22 2.58
CA ALA A 50 23.00 8.48 3.35
C ALA A 50 23.59 9.29 4.52
N GLU A 51 23.53 10.61 4.42
CA GLU A 51 24.09 11.57 5.37
C GLU A 51 23.12 11.90 6.52
N ARG A 52 21.91 11.35 6.50
CA ARG A 52 20.87 11.59 7.50
C ARG A 52 20.85 10.48 8.57
N ASP A 53 21.25 10.80 9.79
CA ASP A 53 21.35 9.87 10.93
C ASP A 53 20.07 9.08 11.23
N LEU A 54 18.89 9.68 11.03
CA LEU A 54 17.57 9.07 11.30
C LEU A 54 16.72 8.89 10.04
N TRP A 55 17.36 8.81 8.87
CA TRP A 55 16.68 8.78 7.56
C TRP A 55 15.55 7.75 7.49
N CYS A 56 15.76 6.51 7.95
CA CYS A 56 14.75 5.46 7.90
C CYS A 56 13.48 5.83 8.70
N THR A 57 13.64 6.36 9.91
CA THR A 57 12.51 6.68 10.80
C THR A 57 11.75 7.90 10.29
N ASP A 58 12.46 8.96 9.92
CA ASP A 58 11.86 10.18 9.38
C ASP A 58 11.10 9.92 8.07
N THR A 59 11.68 9.10 7.20
CA THR A 59 11.06 8.73 5.92
C THR A 59 9.85 7.83 6.15
N TRP A 60 9.90 6.92 7.13
CA TRP A 60 8.76 6.09 7.49
C TRP A 60 7.56 6.91 7.98
N ASP A 61 7.78 7.88 8.86
CA ASP A 61 6.72 8.76 9.35
C ASP A 61 6.12 9.59 8.20
N ALA A 62 6.97 10.14 7.32
CA ALA A 62 6.52 10.92 6.16
C ALA A 62 5.73 10.08 5.14
N VAL A 63 6.22 8.88 4.80
CA VAL A 63 5.54 7.94 3.89
C VAL A 63 4.21 7.49 4.47
N SER A 64 4.17 7.17 5.76
CA SER A 64 2.94 6.76 6.46
C SER A 64 1.91 7.89 6.50
N ALA A 65 2.32 9.12 6.78
CA ALA A 65 1.45 10.29 6.78
C ALA A 65 0.85 10.62 5.40
N HIS A 66 1.58 10.33 4.32
CA HIS A 66 1.11 10.57 2.95
C HIS A 66 0.07 9.56 2.48
N ILE A 67 0.18 8.32 2.95
CA ILE A 67 -0.65 7.18 2.52
C ILE A 67 -1.94 7.05 3.37
N GLY A 68 -1.99 7.73 4.53
CA GLY A 68 -3.06 7.75 5.54
C GLY A 68 -4.45 7.35 5.07
#